data_AF-A0A2J8CYA6-F1
#
_entry.id   AF-A0A2J8CYA6-F1
#
_cell.length_a   1.000
_cell.length_b   1.000
_cell.length_c   1.000
_cell.angle_alpha   90.00
_cell.angle_beta   90.00
_cell.angle_gamma   90.00
#
_symmetry.space_group_name_H-M   'P 1'
#
loop_
_entity.id
_entity.type
_entity.pdbx_description
1 polymer ?
#
loop_
_entity_poly.entity_id
_entity_poly.type
_entity_poly.pdbx_seq_one_letter_code
_entity_poly.pdbx_strand_id
1 'polypeptide(L)'
;MREYTRELHRAEHENGDPLMRPLFCDFPDEDKCWRAGDQYMYGPKYLVAPVLQAKQQTREVYFPGEGVRWKDAEGLEYEGGQTATVKTPLDTMPVFIRQ
;
A
#
# COMPACT_ATOMS: atom_id res chain seq x y z
N MET A 1 -6.43 -6.72 12.94
CA MET A 1 -6.04 -7.41 11.70
C MET A 1 -6.75 -8.73 11.46
N ARG A 2 -6.88 -9.65 12.43
CA ARG A 2 -7.50 -10.98 12.21
C ARG A 2 -8.90 -10.95 11.55
N GLU A 3 -9.78 -10.07 12.00
CA GLU A 3 -11.13 -9.94 11.44
C GLU A 3 -11.09 -9.42 10.01
N TYR A 4 -10.36 -8.33 9.78
CA TYR A 4 -10.14 -7.78 8.44
C TYR A 4 -9.58 -8.82 7.45
N THR A 5 -8.56 -9.59 7.84
CA THR A 5 -8.02 -10.66 6.98
C THR A 5 -9.05 -11.73 6.65
N ARG A 6 -9.95 -12.08 7.58
CA ARG A 6 -11.04 -13.03 7.33
C ARG A 6 -12.06 -12.50 6.35
N GLU A 7 -12.37 -11.20 6.40
CA GLU A 7 -13.24 -10.55 5.43
C GLU A 7 -12.61 -10.58 4.03
N LEU A 8 -11.30 -10.33 3.92
CA LEU A 8 -10.60 -10.43 2.65
C LEU A 8 -10.61 -11.86 2.08
N HIS A 9 -10.39 -12.88 2.89
CA HIS A 9 -10.49 -14.28 2.44
C HIS A 9 -11.91 -14.66 1.98
N ARG A 10 -12.94 -14.09 2.61
CA ARG A 10 -14.32 -14.29 2.16
C ARG A 10 -14.53 -13.64 0.79
N ALA A 11 -14.09 -12.39 0.61
CA ALA A 11 -14.19 -11.70 -0.68
C ALA A 11 -13.39 -12.40 -1.78
N GLU A 12 -12.21 -12.94 -1.47
CA GLU A 12 -11.43 -13.79 -2.37
C GLU A 12 -12.23 -15.01 -2.81
N HIS A 13 -12.85 -15.73 -1.87
CA HIS A 13 -13.63 -16.92 -2.16
C HIS A 13 -14.88 -16.63 -3.01
N GLU A 14 -15.57 -15.52 -2.74
CA GLU A 14 -16.85 -15.17 -3.36
C GLU A 14 -16.67 -14.46 -4.71
N ASN A 15 -15.70 -13.56 -4.83
CA ASN A 15 -15.52 -12.67 -5.98
C ASN A 15 -14.24 -12.91 -6.76
N GLY A 16 -13.29 -13.70 -6.22
CA GLY A 16 -11.97 -13.88 -6.81
C GLY A 16 -11.00 -12.73 -6.54
N ASP A 17 -11.33 -11.81 -5.62
CA ASP A 17 -10.48 -10.66 -5.34
C ASP A 17 -9.28 -11.05 -4.47
N PRO A 18 -8.03 -10.98 -4.97
CA PRO A 18 -6.87 -11.42 -4.20
C PRO A 18 -6.63 -10.54 -2.96
N LEU A 19 -6.03 -11.10 -1.91
CA LEU A 19 -5.71 -10.34 -0.69
C LEU A 19 -4.58 -9.34 -0.94
N MET A 20 -3.53 -9.78 -1.63
CA MET A 20 -2.43 -8.93 -2.09
C MET A 20 -2.68 -8.57 -3.55
N ARG A 21 -2.90 -7.28 -3.81
CA ARG A 21 -3.30 -6.78 -5.12
C ARG A 21 -2.20 -5.85 -5.66
N PRO A 22 -1.77 -6.02 -6.93
CA PRO A 22 -1.05 -4.96 -7.63
C PRO A 22 -1.84 -3.64 -7.58
N LEU A 23 -1.16 -2.50 -7.59
CA LEU A 23 -1.85 -1.21 -7.42
C LEU A 23 -2.87 -0.93 -8.54
N PHE A 24 -2.60 -1.38 -9.76
CA PHE A 24 -3.51 -1.15 -10.89
C PHE A 24 -4.89 -1.80 -10.71
N CYS A 25 -5.04 -2.77 -9.80
CA CYS A 25 -6.35 -3.36 -9.50
C CYS A 25 -7.30 -2.33 -8.88
N ASP A 26 -6.79 -1.43 -8.04
CA ASP A 26 -7.56 -0.38 -7.37
C ASP A 26 -7.45 0.97 -8.11
N PHE A 27 -6.37 1.19 -8.87
CA PHE A 27 -6.06 2.44 -9.55
C PHE A 27 -5.67 2.20 -11.03
N PRO A 28 -6.60 1.71 -11.87
CA PRO A 28 -6.31 1.29 -13.25
C PRO A 28 -5.93 2.46 -14.18
N ASP A 29 -6.36 3.68 -13.86
CA ASP A 29 -6.13 4.86 -14.71
C ASP A 29 -4.73 5.49 -14.50
N GLU A 30 -3.95 5.01 -13.53
CA GLU A 30 -2.63 5.56 -13.20
C GLU A 30 -1.51 4.68 -13.80
N ASP A 31 -0.78 5.17 -14.82
CA ASP A 31 0.33 4.41 -15.45
C ASP A 31 1.41 3.95 -14.44
N LYS A 32 1.65 4.76 -13.40
CA LYS A 32 2.57 4.39 -12.31
C LYS A 32 2.13 3.13 -11.57
N CYS A 33 0.83 2.92 -11.41
CA CYS A 33 0.27 1.74 -10.73
C CYS A 33 0.46 0.44 -11.52
N TRP A 34 0.58 0.53 -12.85
CA TRP A 34 0.92 -0.60 -13.71
C TRP A 34 2.40 -0.98 -13.64
N ARG A 35 3.26 -0.01 -13.34
CA ARG A 35 4.73 -0.19 -13.28
C ARG A 35 5.24 -0.49 -11.87
N ALA A 36 4.44 -0.25 -10.84
CA ALA A 36 4.81 -0.48 -9.45
C ALA A 36 4.95 -1.98 -9.18
N GLY A 37 6.20 -2.45 -9.00
CA GLY A 37 6.53 -3.85 -8.72
C GLY A 37 6.98 -4.12 -7.28
N ASP A 38 7.16 -3.07 -6.47
CA ASP A 38 7.77 -3.13 -5.14
C ASP A 38 6.84 -2.60 -4.03
N GLN A 39 5.56 -2.42 -4.34
CA GLN A 39 4.49 -2.05 -3.42
C GLN A 39 3.16 -2.64 -3.89
N TYR A 40 2.26 -2.91 -2.95
CA TYR A 40 0.98 -3.57 -3.23
C TYR A 40 -0.10 -3.12 -2.25
N MET A 41 -1.35 -3.35 -2.63
CA MET A 41 -2.52 -3.16 -1.76
C MET A 41 -2.81 -4.46 -0.99
N TYR A 42 -3.00 -4.37 0.33
CA TYR A 42 -3.48 -5.46 1.16
C TYR A 42 -4.96 -5.27 1.49
N GLY A 43 -5.79 -5.87 0.63
CA GLY A 43 -7.18 -5.46 0.44
C GLY A 43 -7.28 -3.98 0.04
N PRO A 44 -8.49 -3.39 0.09
CA PRO A 44 -8.70 -2.02 -0.36
C PRO A 44 -8.15 -0.94 0.59
N LYS A 45 -7.71 -1.32 1.80
CA LYS A 45 -7.43 -0.39 2.90
C LYS A 45 -5.95 -0.06 3.12
N TYR A 46 -5.05 -1.02 2.90
CA TYR A 46 -3.65 -0.88 3.29
C TYR A 46 -2.75 -0.85 2.07
N LEU A 47 -1.94 0.19 1.93
CA LEU A 47 -0.82 0.23 0.99
C LEU A 47 0.43 -0.27 1.70
N VAL A 48 1.10 -1.28 1.15
CA VAL A 48 2.28 -1.90 1.75
C VAL A 48 3.48 -1.71 0.84
N ALA A 49 4.57 -1.18 1.41
CA ALA A 49 5.80 -0.87 0.70
C ALA A 49 7.00 -1.55 1.42
N PRO A 50 7.23 -2.85 1.19
CA PRO A 50 8.25 -3.63 1.91
C PRO A 50 9.69 -3.14 1.65
N VAL A 51 10.57 -3.22 2.65
CA VAL A 51 11.99 -2.91 2.46
C VAL A 51 12.70 -4.11 1.83
N LEU A 52 13.17 -3.95 0.59
CA LEU A 52 13.74 -5.06 -0.18
C LEU A 52 15.28 -5.12 -0.14
N GLN A 53 15.94 -4.08 0.39
CA GLN A 53 17.39 -3.97 0.44
C GLN A 53 17.92 -3.92 1.87
N ALA A 54 19.03 -4.61 2.13
CA ALA A 54 19.65 -4.62 3.45
C ALA A 54 20.14 -3.22 3.84
N LYS A 55 19.89 -2.83 5.11
CA LYS A 55 20.30 -1.53 5.69
C LYS A 55 19.70 -0.30 5.00
N GLN A 56 18.67 -0.46 4.17
CA GLN A 56 17.95 0.66 3.60
C GLN A 56 17.23 1.44 4.71
N GLN A 57 17.59 2.71 4.90
CA GLN A 57 17.04 3.59 5.95
C GLN A 57 15.90 4.49 5.45
N THR A 58 15.76 4.59 4.12
CA THR A 58 14.66 5.29 3.46
C THR A 58 14.29 4.57 2.16
N ARG A 59 13.02 4.62 1.76
CA ARG A 59 12.60 4.25 0.41
C ARG A 59 11.67 5.29 -0.18
N GLU A 60 11.62 5.36 -1.50
CA GLU A 60 10.55 6.05 -2.21
C GLU A 60 9.30 5.17 -2.21
N VAL A 61 8.15 5.79 -1.97
CA VAL A 61 6.83 5.16 -2.02
C VAL A 61 5.94 6.01 -2.89
N TYR A 62 5.29 5.40 -3.88
CA TYR A 62 4.23 6.05 -4.62
C TYR A 62 2.90 5.89 -3.87
N PHE A 63 2.21 6.99 -3.63
CA PHE A 63 0.88 7.01 -3.02
C PHE A 63 -0.15 7.12 -4.14
N PRO A 64 -0.90 6.07 -4.47
CA PRO A 64 -1.81 6.08 -5.61
C PRO A 64 -3.13 6.77 -5.26
N GLY A 65 -3.89 7.14 -6.29
CA GLY A 65 -5.22 7.74 -6.17
C GLY A 65 -5.17 9.24 -5.92
N GLU A 66 -5.24 10.05 -6.97
CA GLU A 66 -5.41 11.50 -6.81
C GLU A 66 -6.64 11.83 -5.93
N GLY A 67 -6.44 12.66 -4.90
CA GLY A 67 -7.48 12.99 -3.91
C GLY A 67 -7.72 11.95 -2.81
N VAL A 68 -6.99 10.81 -2.82
CA VAL A 68 -6.96 9.85 -1.71
C VAL A 68 -5.92 10.29 -0.69
N ARG A 69 -6.20 10.13 0.60
CA ARG A 69 -5.21 10.34 1.67
C ARG A 69 -4.74 9.03 2.26
N TRP A 70 -3.46 8.97 2.53
CA TRP A 70 -2.77 7.84 3.14
C TRP A 70 -2.16 8.26 4.46
N LYS A 71 -2.23 7.40 5.46
CA LYS A 71 -1.70 7.67 6.80
C LYS A 71 -0.82 6.55 7.29
N ASP A 72 0.38 6.86 7.79
CA ASP A 72 1.25 5.84 8.40
C ASP A 72 0.87 5.54 9.86
N ALA A 73 1.67 4.70 10.53
CA ALA A 73 1.44 4.30 11.92
C ALA A 73 1.73 5.44 12.92
N GLU A 74 2.64 6.34 12.57
CA GLU A 74 3.04 7.52 13.33
C GLU A 74 2.05 8.69 13.17
N GLY A 75 1.14 8.58 12.20
CA GLY A 75 0.07 9.51 11.92
C GLY A 75 0.41 10.59 10.90
N LEU A 76 1.54 10.47 10.20
CA LEU A 76 1.87 11.32 9.06
C LEU A 76 0.92 11.02 7.90
N GLU A 77 0.50 12.07 7.21
CA GLU A 77 -0.41 11.98 6.07
C GLU A 77 0.33 12.25 4.75
N TYR A 78 -0.08 11.53 3.71
CA TYR A 78 0.43 11.62 2.36
C TYR A 78 -0.75 11.75 1.39
N GLU A 79 -0.73 12.78 0.55
CA GLU A 79 -1.70 12.91 -0.55
C GLU A 79 -1.38 11.89 -1.64
N GLY A 80 -2.41 11.30 -2.24
CA GLY A 80 -2.28 10.41 -3.37
C GLY A 80 -1.94 11.16 -4.67
N GLY A 81 -1.47 10.42 -5.67
CA GLY A 81 -0.91 10.95 -6.91
C GLY A 81 0.58 11.33 -6.82
N GLN A 82 1.21 11.26 -5.64
CA GLN A 82 2.61 11.69 -5.44
C GLN A 82 3.53 10.56 -4.98
N THR A 83 4.83 10.77 -5.14
CA THR A 83 5.87 9.92 -4.57
C THR A 83 6.52 10.65 -3.39
N ALA A 84 6.69 9.98 -2.26
CA ALA A 84 7.37 10.55 -1.10
C ALA A 84 8.47 9.63 -0.58
N THR A 85 9.52 10.23 0.00
CA THR A 85 10.59 9.50 0.68
C THR A 85 10.15 9.20 2.11
N VAL A 86 10.07 7.92 2.43
CA VAL A 86 9.63 7.42 3.74
C VAL A 86 10.80 6.81 4.48
N LYS A 87 10.90 7.06 5.78
CA LYS A 87 11.90 6.44 6.66
C LYS A 87 11.55 4.98 6.91
N THR A 88 12.56 4.13 6.92
CA THR A 88 12.43 2.68 7.10
C THR A 88 13.31 2.23 8.27
N PRO A 89 12.95 2.57 9.52
CA PRO A 89 13.70 2.10 10.68
C PRO A 89 13.54 0.58 10.81
N LEU A 90 14.46 -0.07 11.54
CA LEU A 90 14.51 -1.54 11.59
C LEU A 90 13.30 -2.20 12.26
N ASP A 91 12.59 -1.45 13.10
CA ASP A 91 11.45 -1.87 13.90
C ASP A 91 10.09 -1.60 13.22
N THR A 92 10.07 -0.84 12.12
CA THR A 92 8.82 -0.49 11.42
C THR A 92 8.93 -0.75 9.92
N MET A 93 7.93 -1.44 9.37
CA MET A 93 7.77 -1.59 7.92
C MET A 93 6.79 -0.53 7.39
N PRO A 94 7.07 0.12 6.23
CA PRO A 94 6.15 1.09 5.64
C PRO A 94 4.81 0.45 5.25
N VAL A 95 3.78 0.82 6.01
CA VAL A 95 2.39 0.44 5.78
C VAL A 95 1.53 1.67 6.00
N PHE A 96 0.66 1.96 5.04
CA PHE A 96 -0.18 3.14 5.04
C PHE A 96 -1.64 2.75 4.95
N ILE A 97 -2.48 3.48 5.67
CA ILE A 97 -3.91 3.28 5.77
C ILE A 97 -4.60 4.34 4.92
N ARG A 98 -5.41 3.89 3.96
CA ARG A 98 -6.32 4.77 3.22
C ARG A 98 -7.34 5.39 4.18
N GLN A 99 -7.45 6.72 4.15
CA GLN A 99 -8.44 7.48 4.92
C GLN A 99 -9.77 7.60 4.18
#